data_AF-A0A940TGN5-F1
#
_entry.id   AF-A0A940TGN5-F1
#
_cell.length_a   1.000
_cell.length_b   1.000
_cell.length_c   1.000
_cell.angle_alpha   90.00
_cell.angle_beta   90.00
_cell.angle_gamma   90.00
#
_symmetry.space_group_name_H-M   'P 1'
#
loop_
_entity.id
_entity.type
_entity.pdbx_description
1 polymer ?
#
loop_
_entity_poly.entity_id
_entity_poly.type
_entity_poly.pdbx_seq_one_letter_code
_entity_poly.pdbx_strand_id
1 'polypeptide(L)'
;MEEQKLRQRIDELRRENEALRRINAQLQEVVQQFTDGMLAFEIHQGGVRPLYVSDNICHFFGYSRQEWLALTQESHPIADFVSKSGIPLETFLRLIQSGEAEFDYLDMAQSKLRRMKAICTPSLGDSPRYVMLYSVNGSSDFLNKKVEIRTFGYFDVFVDGKPIAFRNEKSKELFALLVDRKGGYVTSSEAIGYLWETEPVNQVTLARYRKVALRLKNLLEEYGIAAIMESVDGKRRIVPQRVDCDLYQYLSGKEEYRQLFKGSYLLNYSWSEMTLSQLMEK
;
A
#
# COMPACT_ATOMS: atom_id res chain seq x y z
N MET A 1 -32.93 -39.09 -26.05
CA MET A 1 -33.03 -38.66 -24.64
C MET A 1 -31.64 -38.49 -24.01
N GLU A 2 -30.73 -39.45 -24.16
CA GLU A 2 -29.34 -39.34 -23.69
C GLU A 2 -28.54 -38.22 -24.35
N GLU A 3 -28.65 -38.04 -25.68
CA GLU A 3 -27.93 -36.96 -26.39
C GLU A 3 -28.36 -35.55 -25.92
N GLN A 4 -29.62 -35.42 -25.51
CA GLN A 4 -30.19 -34.16 -25.01
C GLN A 4 -29.73 -33.87 -23.57
N LYS A 5 -29.63 -34.91 -22.73
CA LYS A 5 -29.01 -34.84 -21.40
C LYS A 5 -27.51 -34.54 -21.49
N LEU A 6 -26.81 -35.13 -22.46
CA LEU A 6 -25.39 -34.91 -22.68
C LEU A 6 -25.11 -33.47 -23.14
N ARG A 7 -25.92 -32.93 -24.06
CA ARG A 7 -25.83 -31.52 -24.48
C ARG A 7 -26.13 -30.56 -23.33
N GLN A 8 -27.17 -30.83 -22.53
CA GLN A 8 -27.44 -30.03 -21.33
C GLN A 8 -26.26 -30.06 -20.36
N ARG A 9 -25.65 -31.23 -20.14
CA ARG A 9 -24.49 -31.35 -19.25
C ARG A 9 -23.25 -30.62 -19.78
N ILE A 10 -23.03 -30.64 -21.08
CA ILE A 10 -21.93 -29.89 -21.73
C ILE A 10 -22.15 -28.38 -21.60
N ASP A 11 -23.39 -27.91 -21.78
CA ASP A 11 -23.72 -26.49 -21.65
C ASP A 11 -23.70 -26.00 -20.20
N GLU A 12 -24.01 -26.85 -19.23
CA GLU A 12 -23.77 -26.60 -17.80
C GLU A 12 -22.27 -26.48 -17.52
N LEU A 13 -21.46 -27.46 -17.94
CA LEU A 13 -20.01 -27.47 -17.72
C LEU A 13 -19.31 -26.28 -18.38
N ARG A 14 -19.80 -25.81 -19.53
CA ARG A 14 -19.29 -24.60 -20.19
C ARG A 14 -19.63 -23.34 -19.40
N ARG A 15 -20.86 -23.22 -18.89
CA ARG A 15 -21.27 -22.09 -18.06
C ARG A 15 -20.52 -22.05 -16.73
N GLU A 16 -20.31 -23.19 -16.09
CA GLU A 16 -19.49 -23.31 -14.88
C GLU A 16 -18.04 -22.92 -15.15
N ASN A 17 -17.43 -23.39 -16.25
CA ASN A 17 -16.08 -22.99 -16.64
C ASN A 17 -15.94 -21.50 -16.92
N GLU A 18 -16.91 -20.89 -17.60
CA GLU A 18 -16.91 -19.45 -17.83
C GLU A 18 -17.07 -18.64 -16.54
N ALA A 19 -17.92 -19.10 -15.62
CA ALA A 19 -18.07 -18.48 -14.31
C ALA A 19 -16.77 -18.57 -13.49
N LEU A 20 -16.12 -19.73 -13.47
CA LEU A 20 -14.81 -19.93 -12.84
C LEU A 20 -13.73 -19.03 -13.43
N ARG A 21 -13.69 -18.88 -14.77
CA ARG A 21 -12.75 -17.96 -15.43
C ARG A 21 -13.00 -16.50 -15.05
N ARG A 22 -14.26 -16.07 -14.93
CA ARG A 22 -14.61 -14.71 -14.47
C ARG A 22 -14.20 -14.47 -13.03
N ILE A 23 -14.46 -15.44 -12.15
CA ILE A 23 -14.05 -15.37 -10.74
C ILE A 23 -12.52 -15.33 -10.64
N ASN A 24 -11.79 -16.15 -11.40
CA ASN A 24 -10.33 -16.11 -11.45
C ASN A 24 -9.79 -14.76 -11.96
N ALA A 25 -10.44 -14.16 -12.96
CA ALA A 25 -10.06 -12.83 -13.46
C ALA A 25 -10.34 -11.73 -12.41
N GLN A 26 -11.45 -11.79 -11.69
CA GLN A 26 -11.76 -10.87 -10.59
C GLN A 26 -10.81 -11.06 -9.41
N LEU A 27 -10.47 -12.31 -9.06
CA LEU A 27 -9.44 -12.59 -8.07
C LEU A 27 -8.12 -11.99 -8.51
N GLN A 28 -7.69 -12.18 -9.77
CA GLN A 28 -6.49 -11.54 -10.31
C GLN A 28 -6.52 -10.00 -10.21
N GLU A 29 -7.67 -9.37 -10.45
CA GLU A 29 -7.83 -7.90 -10.32
C GLU A 29 -7.73 -7.44 -8.85
N VAL A 30 -8.38 -8.15 -7.92
CA VAL A 30 -8.28 -7.88 -6.47
C VAL A 30 -6.85 -8.10 -5.98
N VAL A 31 -6.21 -9.15 -6.49
CA VAL A 31 -4.83 -9.55 -6.21
C VAL A 31 -3.82 -8.51 -6.75
N GLN A 32 -4.11 -7.87 -7.89
CA GLN A 32 -3.32 -6.75 -8.42
C GLN A 32 -3.38 -5.49 -7.54
N GLN A 33 -4.38 -5.35 -6.66
CA GLN A 33 -4.48 -4.23 -5.73
C GLN A 33 -3.55 -4.39 -4.51
N PHE A 34 -2.95 -5.56 -4.29
CA PHE A 34 -1.96 -5.78 -3.23
C PHE A 34 -0.58 -5.31 -3.70
N THR A 35 -0.17 -4.14 -3.20
CA THR A 35 1.07 -3.45 -3.60
C THR A 35 2.34 -4.06 -3.00
N ASP A 36 2.23 -4.77 -1.87
CA ASP A 36 3.37 -5.34 -1.15
C ASP A 36 3.80 -6.72 -1.66
N GLY A 37 3.18 -7.11 -2.77
CA GLY A 37 3.42 -8.31 -3.53
C GLY A 37 2.78 -9.55 -2.92
N MET A 38 2.34 -10.42 -3.81
CA MET A 38 1.59 -11.61 -3.47
C MET A 38 1.92 -12.76 -4.42
N LEU A 39 1.98 -13.95 -3.86
CA LEU A 39 2.15 -15.21 -4.57
C LEU A 39 0.96 -16.09 -4.24
N ALA A 40 0.42 -16.76 -5.25
CA ALA A 40 -0.57 -17.80 -5.05
C ALA A 40 -0.14 -19.07 -5.79
N PHE A 41 -0.22 -20.20 -5.12
CA PHE A 41 -0.06 -21.51 -5.74
C PHE A 41 -1.07 -22.52 -5.22
N GLU A 42 -1.39 -23.46 -6.09
CA GLU A 42 -2.22 -24.61 -5.83
C GLU A 42 -1.34 -25.78 -5.40
N ILE A 43 -1.74 -26.50 -4.37
CA ILE A 43 -1.13 -27.76 -3.95
C ILE A 43 -2.14 -28.87 -4.14
N HIS A 44 -1.76 -29.89 -4.93
CA HIS A 44 -2.60 -31.04 -5.19
C HIS A 44 -1.75 -32.30 -5.37
N GLN A 45 -2.10 -33.38 -4.65
CA GLN A 45 -1.41 -34.68 -4.71
C GLN A 45 0.13 -34.62 -4.61
N GLY A 46 0.65 -33.74 -3.76
CA GLY A 46 2.11 -33.57 -3.56
C GLY A 46 2.82 -32.72 -4.61
N GLY A 47 2.10 -32.26 -5.63
CA GLY A 47 2.56 -31.26 -6.59
C GLY A 47 2.12 -29.85 -6.20
N VAL A 48 2.87 -28.86 -6.69
CA VAL A 48 2.57 -27.43 -6.58
C VAL A 48 2.50 -26.82 -7.97
N ARG A 49 1.47 -26.01 -8.19
CA ARG A 49 1.29 -25.24 -9.41
C ARG A 49 1.14 -23.76 -9.08
N PRO A 50 2.06 -22.90 -9.50
CA PRO A 50 1.89 -21.46 -9.43
C PRO A 50 0.63 -21.01 -10.16
N LEU A 51 -0.15 -20.15 -9.51
CA LEU A 51 -1.36 -19.54 -10.09
C LEU A 51 -1.14 -18.07 -10.39
N TYR A 52 -0.44 -17.38 -9.49
CA TYR A 52 -0.20 -15.95 -9.60
C TYR A 52 1.08 -15.56 -8.89
N VAL A 53 1.76 -14.56 -9.44
CA VAL A 53 2.81 -13.81 -8.78
C VAL A 53 2.69 -12.35 -9.17
N SER A 54 2.91 -11.46 -8.20
CA SER A 54 3.09 -10.05 -8.48
C SER A 54 4.51 -9.78 -9.01
N ASP A 55 4.63 -8.80 -9.90
CA ASP A 55 5.90 -8.49 -10.58
C ASP A 55 7.06 -8.21 -9.61
N ASN A 56 6.75 -7.64 -8.43
CA ASN A 56 7.71 -7.30 -7.38
C ASN A 56 8.18 -8.49 -6.52
N ILE A 57 7.63 -9.70 -6.70
CA ILE A 57 7.94 -10.88 -5.88
C ILE A 57 8.37 -12.10 -6.74
N CYS A 58 8.37 -12.04 -8.08
CA CYS A 58 8.86 -13.15 -8.93
C CYS A 58 10.23 -13.69 -8.47
N HIS A 59 11.15 -12.78 -8.10
CA HIS A 59 12.49 -13.10 -7.64
C HIS A 59 12.56 -13.76 -6.25
N PHE A 60 11.48 -13.75 -5.45
CA PHE A 60 11.43 -14.34 -4.12
C PHE A 60 11.72 -15.85 -4.14
N PHE A 61 11.23 -16.56 -5.16
CA PHE A 61 11.54 -17.97 -5.35
C PHE A 61 12.77 -18.20 -6.25
N GLY A 62 13.52 -17.14 -6.60
CA GLY A 62 14.67 -17.24 -7.50
C GLY A 62 14.31 -17.44 -8.97
N TYR A 63 13.06 -17.16 -9.38
CA TYR A 63 12.61 -17.27 -10.77
C TYR A 63 12.46 -15.89 -11.42
N SER A 64 12.77 -15.80 -12.70
CA SER A 64 12.36 -14.69 -13.55
C SER A 64 10.87 -14.78 -13.91
N ARG A 65 10.28 -13.68 -14.41
CA ARG A 65 8.88 -13.67 -14.87
C ARG A 65 8.62 -14.70 -15.98
N GLN A 66 9.58 -14.88 -16.89
CA GLN A 66 9.46 -15.86 -17.98
C GLN A 66 9.48 -17.30 -17.45
N GLU A 67 10.37 -17.61 -16.50
CA GLU A 67 10.41 -18.93 -15.86
C GLU A 67 9.15 -19.17 -15.02
N TRP A 68 8.66 -18.15 -14.32
CA TRP A 68 7.41 -18.27 -13.56
C TRP A 68 6.21 -18.58 -14.45
N LEU A 69 6.09 -17.90 -15.60
CA LEU A 69 5.04 -18.17 -16.59
C LEU A 69 5.17 -19.55 -17.24
N ALA A 70 6.36 -20.17 -17.23
CA ALA A 70 6.53 -21.55 -17.65
C ALA A 70 6.03 -22.52 -16.56
N LEU A 71 6.28 -22.22 -15.28
CA LEU A 71 5.84 -23.03 -14.14
C LEU A 71 4.33 -23.03 -13.93
N THR A 72 3.60 -22.01 -14.41
CA THR A 72 2.13 -21.98 -14.30
C THR A 72 1.45 -23.01 -15.23
N GLN A 73 2.18 -23.60 -16.17
CA GLN A 73 1.62 -24.50 -17.19
C GLN A 73 1.42 -25.93 -16.68
N GLU A 74 2.23 -26.39 -15.73
CA GLU A 74 2.24 -27.78 -15.24
C GLU A 74 2.34 -27.86 -13.71
N SER A 75 2.14 -29.05 -13.15
CA SER A 75 2.31 -29.31 -11.71
C SER A 75 3.74 -29.80 -11.45
N HIS A 76 4.40 -29.24 -10.44
CA HIS A 76 5.79 -29.52 -10.13
C HIS A 76 5.95 -30.13 -8.73
N PRO A 77 6.93 -31.01 -8.47
CA PRO A 77 7.22 -31.47 -7.12
C PRO A 77 7.51 -30.30 -6.17
N ILE A 78 6.95 -30.32 -4.96
CA ILE A 78 7.15 -29.25 -3.96
C ILE A 78 8.64 -29.03 -3.67
N ALA A 79 9.43 -30.11 -3.60
CA ALA A 79 10.86 -30.03 -3.34
C ALA A 79 11.60 -29.21 -4.41
N ASP A 80 11.27 -29.42 -5.69
CA ASP A 80 11.91 -28.72 -6.80
C ASP A 80 11.51 -27.25 -6.82
N PHE A 81 10.23 -26.96 -6.56
CA PHE A 81 9.71 -25.60 -6.52
C PHE A 81 10.38 -24.74 -5.43
N VAL A 82 10.56 -25.32 -4.24
CA VAL A 82 11.13 -24.62 -3.07
C VAL A 82 12.67 -24.60 -3.10
N SER A 83 13.31 -25.51 -3.85
CA SER A 83 14.78 -25.61 -3.92
C SER A 83 15.50 -24.29 -4.27
N LYS A 84 14.85 -23.43 -5.05
CA LYS A 84 15.39 -22.14 -5.51
C LYS A 84 15.11 -20.95 -4.59
N SER A 85 14.23 -21.09 -3.59
CA SER A 85 13.82 -19.97 -2.72
C SER A 85 14.65 -19.82 -1.43
N GLY A 86 15.51 -20.80 -1.13
CA GLY A 86 16.27 -20.83 0.13
C GLY A 86 15.40 -21.14 1.36
N ILE A 87 14.12 -21.46 1.19
CA ILE A 87 13.22 -21.84 2.29
C ILE A 87 13.42 -23.33 2.60
N PRO A 88 13.62 -23.73 3.87
CA PRO A 88 13.68 -25.14 4.23
C PRO A 88 12.35 -25.85 3.90
N LEU A 89 12.42 -27.02 3.26
CA LEU A 89 11.24 -27.82 2.89
C LEU A 89 10.33 -28.09 4.09
N GLU A 90 10.91 -28.34 5.27
CA GLU A 90 10.17 -28.57 6.52
C GLU A 90 9.30 -27.38 6.93
N THR A 91 9.76 -26.14 6.66
CA THR A 91 8.98 -24.93 6.94
C THR A 91 7.76 -24.84 6.01
N PHE A 92 7.93 -25.24 4.75
CA PHE A 92 6.82 -25.32 3.80
C PHE A 92 5.82 -26.43 4.15
N LEU A 93 6.30 -27.60 4.60
CA LEU A 93 5.43 -28.68 5.06
C LEU A 93 4.63 -28.29 6.32
N ARG A 94 5.24 -27.52 7.23
CA ARG A 94 4.54 -26.97 8.40
C ARG A 94 3.39 -26.06 8.00
N LEU A 95 3.58 -25.15 7.02
CA LEU A 95 2.50 -24.31 6.47
C LEU A 95 1.31 -25.15 5.98
N ILE A 96 1.57 -26.25 5.28
CA ILE A 96 0.51 -27.15 4.79
C ILE A 96 -0.25 -27.79 5.96
N GLN A 97 0.41 -28.04 7.09
CA GLN A 97 -0.20 -28.66 8.28
C GLN A 97 -0.91 -27.65 9.20
N SER A 98 -0.30 -26.50 9.49
CA SER A 98 -0.80 -25.50 10.43
C SER A 98 -1.81 -24.52 9.81
N GLY A 99 -1.86 -24.41 8.49
CA GLY A 99 -2.71 -23.43 7.78
C GLY A 99 -2.13 -22.02 7.73
N GLU A 100 -1.12 -21.69 8.54
CA GLU A 100 -0.37 -20.44 8.45
C GLU A 100 1.10 -20.63 8.82
N ALA A 101 1.98 -19.83 8.22
CA ALA A 101 3.40 -19.79 8.57
C ALA A 101 4.00 -18.41 8.26
N GLU A 102 5.05 -18.03 8.98
CA GLU A 102 5.84 -16.84 8.71
C GLU A 102 7.29 -17.23 8.42
N PHE A 103 7.91 -16.54 7.46
CA PHE A 103 9.29 -16.79 7.05
C PHE A 103 9.99 -15.48 6.71
N ASP A 104 11.27 -15.41 7.07
CA ASP A 104 12.15 -14.30 6.70
C ASP A 104 12.82 -14.60 5.36
N TYR A 105 13.07 -13.56 4.55
CA TYR A 105 13.73 -13.66 3.25
C TYR A 105 14.60 -12.44 2.97
N LEU A 106 15.65 -12.63 2.18
CA LEU A 106 16.51 -11.54 1.71
C LEU A 106 16.01 -11.05 0.35
N ASP A 107 15.54 -9.82 0.29
CA ASP A 107 15.20 -9.18 -0.99
C ASP A 107 16.49 -8.85 -1.74
N MET A 108 16.81 -9.67 -2.76
CA MET A 108 18.07 -9.54 -3.50
C MET A 108 18.16 -8.25 -4.31
N ALA A 109 17.03 -7.63 -4.68
CA ALA A 109 17.05 -6.36 -5.39
C ALA A 109 17.47 -5.19 -4.48
N GLN A 110 17.28 -5.36 -3.16
CA GLN A 110 17.38 -4.27 -2.17
C GLN A 110 18.33 -4.60 -1.01
N SER A 111 18.87 -5.82 -0.99
CA SER A 111 19.73 -6.34 0.08
C SER A 111 19.14 -6.18 1.49
N LYS A 112 17.82 -6.34 1.64
CA LYS A 112 17.10 -6.15 2.92
C LYS A 112 16.39 -7.43 3.35
N LEU A 113 16.52 -7.79 4.62
CA LEU A 113 15.77 -8.88 5.22
C LEU A 113 14.31 -8.46 5.45
N ARG A 114 13.37 -9.27 4.98
CA ARG A 114 11.94 -9.01 4.99
C ARG A 114 11.19 -10.24 5.51
N ARG A 115 9.95 -10.04 5.97
CA ARG A 115 9.09 -11.12 6.46
C ARG A 115 7.88 -11.32 5.56
N MET A 116 7.56 -12.57 5.27
CA MET A 116 6.35 -12.97 4.57
C MET A 116 5.52 -13.92 5.43
N LYS A 117 4.21 -13.83 5.26
CA LYS A 117 3.21 -14.72 5.88
C LYS A 117 2.55 -15.48 4.76
N ALA A 118 2.39 -16.77 4.99
CA ALA A 118 1.62 -17.63 4.15
C ALA A 118 0.38 -18.11 4.88
N ILE A 119 -0.72 -18.18 4.14
CA ILE A 119 -1.98 -18.76 4.58
C ILE A 119 -2.34 -19.86 3.59
N CYS A 120 -2.70 -21.03 4.12
CA CYS A 120 -3.12 -22.20 3.37
C CYS A 120 -4.59 -22.49 3.69
N THR A 121 -5.41 -22.69 2.66
CA THR A 121 -6.80 -23.10 2.85
C THR A 121 -6.87 -24.47 3.52
N PRO A 122 -7.83 -24.71 4.43
CA PRO A 122 -8.01 -26.01 5.05
C PRO A 122 -8.33 -27.11 4.02
N SER A 123 -7.85 -28.32 4.27
CA SER A 123 -8.11 -29.48 3.39
C SER A 123 -9.56 -29.93 3.51
N LEU A 124 -10.28 -29.99 2.40
CA LEU A 124 -11.52 -30.75 2.29
C LEU A 124 -11.30 -31.96 1.36
N GLY A 125 -10.89 -33.10 1.95
CA GLY A 125 -10.66 -34.33 1.19
C GLY A 125 -9.50 -34.21 0.19
N ASP A 126 -9.72 -34.70 -1.04
CA ASP A 126 -8.76 -34.66 -2.16
C ASP A 126 -8.80 -33.33 -2.94
N SER A 127 -9.45 -32.30 -2.40
CA SER A 127 -9.54 -31.00 -3.06
C SER A 127 -8.18 -30.27 -3.04
N PRO A 128 -7.85 -29.51 -4.10
CA PRO A 128 -6.64 -28.70 -4.12
C PRO A 128 -6.64 -27.68 -2.98
N ARG A 129 -5.47 -27.50 -2.36
CA ARG A 129 -5.24 -26.46 -1.35
C ARG A 129 -4.64 -25.23 -2.01
N TYR A 130 -5.14 -24.06 -1.67
CA TYR A 130 -4.60 -22.81 -2.14
C TYR A 130 -3.74 -22.18 -1.05
N VAL A 131 -2.54 -21.80 -1.43
CA VAL A 131 -1.62 -21.10 -0.56
C VAL A 131 -1.40 -19.71 -1.12
N MET A 132 -1.51 -18.73 -0.24
CA MET A 132 -1.26 -17.33 -0.54
C MET A 132 -0.13 -16.85 0.35
N LEU A 133 0.90 -16.25 -0.25
CA LEU A 133 2.01 -15.61 0.47
C LEU A 133 1.96 -14.11 0.21
N TYR A 134 2.11 -13.34 1.27
CA TYR A 134 2.13 -11.89 1.23
C TYR A 134 3.14 -11.36 2.25
N SER A 135 3.70 -10.18 1.98
CA SER A 135 4.62 -9.52 2.92
C SER A 135 3.89 -9.11 4.21
N VAL A 136 4.43 -9.46 5.38
CA VAL A 136 3.86 -9.13 6.72
C VAL A 136 4.44 -7.85 7.27
N ASN A 137 5.56 -7.39 6.70
CA ASN A 137 6.16 -6.14 7.11
C ASN A 137 5.27 -5.01 6.63
N GLY A 138 4.34 -4.61 7.50
CA GLY A 138 3.88 -3.24 7.63
C GLY A 138 5.07 -2.34 7.94
N SER A 139 5.88 -2.07 6.93
CA SER A 139 6.77 -0.93 6.74
C SER A 139 7.08 -0.90 5.25
N SER A 140 6.12 -0.32 4.53
CA SER A 140 6.27 0.34 3.23
C SER A 140 7.70 0.68 2.87
N ASP A 141 8.31 0.01 1.90
CA ASP A 141 9.64 0.46 1.46
C ASP A 141 10.05 0.21 0.01
N PHE A 142 9.28 -0.45 -0.86
CA PHE A 142 9.85 -0.78 -2.20
C PHE A 142 9.02 -0.47 -3.43
N LEU A 143 8.06 0.42 -3.25
CA LEU A 143 7.82 1.55 -4.15
C LEU A 143 7.46 2.80 -3.32
N ASN A 144 8.05 2.90 -2.12
CA ASN A 144 7.76 4.02 -1.24
C ASN A 144 8.62 5.18 -1.71
N LYS A 145 8.07 5.94 -2.66
CA LYS A 145 8.64 7.23 -3.04
C LYS A 145 8.98 7.98 -1.76
N LYS A 146 10.23 8.41 -1.62
CA LYS A 146 10.67 9.09 -0.41
C LYS A 146 9.99 10.46 -0.39
N VAL A 147 9.00 10.61 0.50
CA VAL A 147 8.28 11.88 0.65
C VAL A 147 8.95 12.68 1.75
N GLU A 148 9.61 13.77 1.39
CA GLU A 148 10.21 14.70 2.34
C GLU A 148 9.36 15.97 2.42
N ILE A 149 9.03 16.42 3.61
CA ILE A 149 8.23 17.61 3.88
C ILE A 149 9.07 18.59 4.69
N ARG A 150 9.20 19.81 4.17
CA ARG A 150 9.81 20.94 4.86
C ARG A 150 8.72 21.85 5.37
N THR A 151 8.77 22.14 6.66
CA THR A 151 7.85 23.04 7.36
C THR A 151 8.57 24.20 8.03
N PHE A 152 9.88 24.05 8.31
CA PHE A 152 10.69 25.16 8.82
C PHE A 152 11.07 26.10 7.68
N GLY A 153 10.63 27.36 7.79
CA GLY A 153 10.67 28.34 6.71
C GLY A 153 9.44 28.24 5.82
N TYR A 154 9.64 27.92 4.53
CA TYR A 154 8.57 27.73 3.57
C TYR A 154 8.10 26.28 3.54
N PHE A 155 6.81 26.08 3.23
CA PHE A 155 6.24 24.75 3.07
C PHE A 155 6.59 24.18 1.70
N ASP A 156 7.36 23.10 1.66
CA ASP A 156 7.71 22.40 0.42
C ASP A 156 7.66 20.89 0.62
N VAL A 157 7.28 20.19 -0.45
CA VAL A 157 7.13 18.73 -0.46
C VAL A 157 7.95 18.18 -1.61
N PHE A 158 8.76 17.16 -1.31
CA PHE A 158 9.65 16.52 -2.26
C PHE A 158 9.31 15.04 -2.36
N VAL A 159 9.45 14.51 -3.57
CA VAL A 159 9.26 13.11 -3.91
C VAL A 159 10.55 12.65 -4.57
N ASP A 160 11.27 11.75 -3.93
CA ASP A 160 12.59 11.28 -4.37
C ASP A 160 13.57 12.45 -4.64
N GLY A 161 13.56 13.42 -3.72
CA GLY A 161 14.40 14.62 -3.79
C GLY A 161 13.94 15.69 -4.79
N LYS A 162 12.86 15.47 -5.55
CA LYS A 162 12.30 16.44 -6.50
C LYS A 162 11.09 17.17 -5.92
N PRO A 163 11.02 18.51 -5.95
CA PRO A 163 9.86 19.23 -5.44
C PRO A 163 8.61 18.93 -6.27
N ILE A 164 7.47 18.75 -5.61
CA ILE A 164 6.18 18.58 -6.29
C ILE A 164 5.54 19.95 -6.58
N ALA A 165 4.93 20.08 -7.76
CA ALA A 165 4.29 21.31 -8.17
C ALA A 165 2.81 21.35 -7.76
N PHE A 166 2.48 22.13 -6.74
CA PHE A 166 1.08 22.41 -6.39
C PHE A 166 0.49 23.42 -7.37
N ARG A 167 -0.44 22.96 -8.24
CA ARG A 167 -1.16 23.84 -9.18
C ARG A 167 -2.23 24.73 -8.52
N ASN A 168 -2.47 24.55 -7.21
CA ASN A 168 -3.51 25.26 -6.47
C ASN A 168 -3.02 25.59 -5.04
N GLU A 169 -2.89 26.87 -4.73
CA GLU A 169 -2.39 27.36 -3.44
C GLU A 169 -3.20 26.83 -2.25
N LYS A 170 -4.54 26.80 -2.35
CA LYS A 170 -5.39 26.28 -1.27
C LYS A 170 -5.23 24.76 -1.06
N SER A 171 -4.82 24.03 -2.09
CA SER A 171 -4.51 22.59 -1.94
C SER A 171 -3.16 22.39 -1.23
N LYS A 172 -2.18 23.27 -1.52
CA LYS A 172 -0.89 23.32 -0.81
C LYS A 172 -1.09 23.65 0.66
N GLU A 173 -1.88 24.69 0.93
CA GLU A 173 -2.24 25.12 2.29
C GLU A 173 -3.02 24.05 3.06
N LEU A 174 -4.00 23.39 2.42
CA LEU A 174 -4.70 22.25 3.04
C LEU A 174 -3.72 21.17 3.46
N PHE A 175 -2.75 20.85 2.60
CA PHE A 175 -1.76 19.82 2.93
C PHE A 175 -0.85 20.26 4.08
N ALA A 176 -0.41 21.52 4.11
CA ALA A 176 0.34 22.08 5.22
C ALA A 176 -0.43 22.00 6.55
N LEU A 177 -1.73 22.28 6.53
CA LEU A 177 -2.60 22.15 7.71
C LEU A 177 -2.67 20.70 8.20
N LEU A 178 -2.81 19.72 7.29
CA LEU A 178 -2.81 18.31 7.67
C LEU A 178 -1.45 17.90 8.30
N VAL A 179 -0.35 18.44 7.80
CA VAL A 179 1.00 18.22 8.35
C VAL A 179 1.13 18.82 9.75
N ASP A 180 0.67 20.06 9.97
CA ASP A 180 0.66 20.73 11.27
C ASP A 180 -0.10 19.93 12.35
N ARG A 181 -1.16 19.22 11.94
CA ARG A 181 -1.97 18.35 12.80
C ARG A 181 -1.33 17.02 13.16
N LYS A 182 -0.16 16.69 12.61
CA LYS A 182 0.68 15.54 13.04
C LYS A 182 -0.08 14.20 13.08
N GLY A 183 -0.96 13.97 12.10
CA GLY A 183 -1.79 12.75 12.01
C GLY A 183 -3.14 12.83 12.72
N GLY A 184 -3.50 13.97 13.30
CA GLY A 184 -4.87 14.27 13.70
C GLY A 184 -5.81 14.40 12.50
N TYR A 185 -7.04 13.92 12.64
CA TYR A 185 -8.08 14.14 11.64
C TYR A 185 -8.56 15.59 11.66
N VAL A 186 -8.69 16.17 10.46
CA VAL A 186 -9.27 17.49 10.22
C VAL A 186 -10.58 17.33 9.48
N THR A 187 -11.65 17.85 10.05
CA THR A 187 -12.97 17.89 9.42
C THR A 187 -13.03 18.94 8.31
N SER A 188 -14.03 18.84 7.43
CA SER A 188 -14.23 19.84 6.39
C SER A 188 -14.48 21.24 6.97
N SER A 189 -15.24 21.34 8.08
CA SER A 189 -15.56 22.60 8.73
C SER A 189 -14.34 23.26 9.38
N GLU A 190 -13.51 22.49 10.08
CA GLU A 190 -12.26 23.00 10.65
C GLU A 190 -11.31 23.47 9.54
N ALA A 191 -11.12 22.67 8.49
CA ALA A 191 -10.28 23.05 7.37
C ALA A 191 -10.77 24.35 6.70
N ILE A 192 -12.08 24.55 6.56
CA ILE A 192 -12.63 25.81 6.03
C ILE A 192 -12.25 26.99 6.92
N GLY A 193 -12.35 26.85 8.24
CA GLY A 193 -11.99 27.91 9.19
C GLY A 193 -10.52 28.33 9.11
N TYR A 194 -9.61 27.43 8.73
CA TYR A 194 -8.20 27.77 8.49
C TYR A 194 -7.95 28.33 7.09
N LEU A 195 -8.53 27.71 6.05
CA LEU A 195 -8.27 28.08 4.66
C LEU A 195 -8.97 29.38 4.25
N TRP A 196 -10.09 29.71 4.87
CA TRP A 196 -10.87 30.92 4.59
C TRP A 196 -11.31 31.54 5.92
N GLU A 197 -10.35 32.07 6.68
CA GLU A 197 -10.54 32.59 8.05
C GLU A 197 -11.72 33.57 8.22
N THR A 198 -12.11 34.27 7.15
CA THR A 198 -13.19 35.26 7.17
C THR A 198 -14.51 34.75 6.61
N GLU A 199 -14.57 33.53 6.05
CA GLU A 199 -15.79 32.99 5.43
C GLU A 199 -16.48 31.96 6.35
N PRO A 200 -17.80 32.04 6.55
CA PRO A 200 -18.52 31.05 7.35
C PRO A 200 -18.62 29.70 6.64
N VAL A 201 -18.75 28.63 7.43
CA VAL A 201 -19.05 27.29 6.91
C VAL A 201 -20.47 27.26 6.38
N ASN A 202 -20.63 27.09 5.07
CA ASN A 202 -21.90 26.99 4.37
C ASN A 202 -21.77 26.05 3.16
N GLN A 203 -22.86 25.82 2.42
CA GLN A 203 -22.84 24.88 1.28
C GLN A 203 -21.88 25.31 0.16
N VAL A 204 -21.67 26.61 -0.03
CA VAL A 204 -20.75 27.15 -1.05
C VAL A 204 -19.30 26.90 -0.64
N THR A 205 -18.93 27.21 0.60
CA THR A 205 -17.56 26.98 1.11
C THR A 205 -17.26 25.49 1.24
N LEU A 206 -18.24 24.66 1.62
CA LEU A 206 -18.13 23.19 1.59
C LEU A 206 -17.89 22.65 0.17
N ALA A 207 -18.64 23.13 -0.83
CA ALA A 207 -18.43 22.71 -2.21
C ALA A 207 -17.04 23.15 -2.73
N ARG A 208 -16.59 24.36 -2.36
CA ARG A 208 -15.24 24.85 -2.66
C ARG A 208 -14.16 23.99 -2.01
N TYR A 209 -14.32 23.66 -0.74
CA TYR A 209 -13.43 22.75 0.00
C TYR A 209 -13.34 21.38 -0.65
N ARG A 210 -14.48 20.76 -1.03
CA ARG A 210 -14.48 19.46 -1.72
C ARG A 210 -13.64 19.49 -3.00
N LYS A 211 -13.70 20.60 -3.78
CA LYS A 211 -12.85 20.78 -4.97
C LYS A 211 -11.37 20.89 -4.63
N VAL A 212 -11.02 21.62 -3.58
CA VAL A 212 -9.63 21.74 -3.08
C VAL A 212 -9.11 20.37 -2.64
N ALA A 213 -9.88 19.64 -1.83
CA ALA A 213 -9.51 18.33 -1.34
C ALA A 213 -9.38 17.28 -2.47
N LEU A 214 -10.24 17.33 -3.48
CA LEU A 214 -10.13 16.48 -4.67
C LEU A 214 -8.87 16.80 -5.47
N ARG A 215 -8.54 18.08 -5.67
CA ARG A 215 -7.30 18.49 -6.36
C ARG A 215 -6.06 18.02 -5.62
N LEU A 216 -6.05 18.13 -4.29
CA LEU A 216 -4.97 17.61 -3.46
C LEU A 216 -4.85 16.08 -3.64
N LYS A 217 -5.95 15.34 -3.53
CA LYS A 217 -5.96 13.88 -3.72
C LYS A 217 -5.38 13.51 -5.09
N ASN A 218 -5.87 14.11 -6.17
CA ASN A 218 -5.42 13.82 -7.53
C ASN A 218 -3.94 14.16 -7.73
N LEU A 219 -3.44 15.25 -7.11
CA LEU A 219 -2.02 15.60 -7.13
C LEU A 219 -1.20 14.50 -6.45
N LEU A 220 -1.59 14.06 -5.26
CA LEU A 220 -0.87 12.99 -4.56
C LEU A 220 -0.91 11.66 -5.35
N GLU A 221 -2.01 11.37 -6.05
CA GLU A 221 -2.12 10.23 -6.97
C GLU A 221 -1.20 10.36 -8.20
N GLU A 222 -1.15 11.53 -8.84
CA GLU A 222 -0.24 11.84 -9.97
C GLU A 222 1.23 11.60 -9.59
N TYR A 223 1.59 11.98 -8.36
CA TYR A 223 2.91 11.74 -7.81
C TYR A 223 3.06 10.35 -7.16
N GLY A 224 2.08 9.46 -7.23
CA GLY A 224 2.17 8.08 -6.69
C GLY A 224 2.32 8.00 -5.18
N ILE A 225 1.89 9.02 -4.44
CA ILE A 225 2.04 9.17 -2.99
C ILE A 225 0.68 9.32 -2.28
N ALA A 226 -0.43 8.94 -2.92
CA ALA A 226 -1.78 9.04 -2.35
C ALA A 226 -1.90 8.41 -0.95
N ALA A 227 -1.12 7.35 -0.72
CA ALA A 227 -0.97 6.64 0.54
C ALA A 227 -0.60 7.51 1.75
N ILE A 228 0.00 8.69 1.56
CA ILE A 228 0.39 9.57 2.68
C ILE A 228 -0.80 10.31 3.30
N MET A 229 -1.98 10.28 2.68
CA MET A 229 -3.18 10.95 3.16
C MET A 229 -4.36 9.98 3.25
N GLU A 230 -4.96 9.91 4.43
CA GLU A 230 -6.19 9.14 4.66
C GLU A 230 -7.41 10.06 4.63
N SER A 231 -8.54 9.50 4.17
CA SER A 231 -9.83 10.18 4.15
C SER A 231 -10.91 9.25 4.69
N VAL A 232 -11.65 9.70 5.70
CA VAL A 232 -12.75 8.95 6.34
C VAL A 232 -13.90 9.92 6.62
N ASP A 233 -15.09 9.65 6.10
CA ASP A 233 -16.31 10.46 6.32
C ASP A 233 -16.12 11.97 6.11
N GLY A 234 -15.36 12.35 5.07
CA GLY A 234 -15.06 13.76 4.77
C GLY A 234 -14.01 14.43 5.67
N LYS A 235 -13.49 13.70 6.67
CA LYS A 235 -12.31 14.07 7.46
C LYS A 235 -11.05 13.58 6.75
N ARG A 236 -9.93 14.28 6.98
CA ARG A 236 -8.64 13.94 6.36
C ARG A 236 -7.52 14.04 7.37
N ARG A 237 -6.50 13.21 7.19
CA ARG A 237 -5.25 13.31 7.95
C ARG A 237 -4.06 12.91 7.08
N ILE A 238 -2.90 13.45 7.41
CA ILE A 238 -1.63 12.88 6.96
C ILE A 238 -1.37 11.57 7.71
N VAL A 239 -0.65 10.63 7.10
CA VAL A 239 -0.10 9.43 7.74
C VAL A 239 1.38 9.71 8.06
N PRO A 240 1.73 10.11 9.30
CA PRO A 240 3.10 10.55 9.62
C PRO A 240 4.16 9.48 9.36
N GLN A 241 3.80 8.20 9.45
CA GLN A 241 4.71 7.07 9.23
C GLN A 241 5.14 6.91 7.76
N ARG A 242 4.51 7.63 6.83
CA ARG A 242 4.78 7.55 5.39
C ARG A 242 5.53 8.76 4.84
N VAL A 243 5.99 9.67 5.71
CA VAL A 243 6.68 10.90 5.31
C VAL A 243 7.85 11.20 6.24
N ASP A 244 8.92 11.75 5.67
CA ASP A 244 10.02 12.38 6.41
C ASP A 244 9.72 13.87 6.55
N CYS A 245 9.46 14.34 7.77
CA CYS A 245 9.07 15.73 8.02
C CYS A 245 9.99 16.36 9.06
N ASP A 246 10.55 17.53 8.74
CA ASP A 246 11.46 18.27 9.63
C ASP A 246 10.83 18.63 10.99
N LEU A 247 9.54 19.00 11.01
CA LEU A 247 8.78 19.20 12.24
C LEU A 247 8.73 17.93 13.07
N TYR A 248 8.43 16.79 12.45
CA TYR A 248 8.25 15.52 13.19
C TYR A 248 9.60 15.03 13.75
N GLN A 249 10.66 15.19 12.96
CA GLN A 249 12.03 14.93 13.37
C GLN A 249 12.43 15.82 14.56
N TYR A 250 12.20 17.13 14.49
CA TYR A 250 12.45 18.05 15.59
C TYR A 250 11.64 17.71 16.85
N LEU A 251 10.37 17.34 16.67
CA LEU A 251 9.50 16.97 17.79
C LEU A 251 9.90 15.67 18.47
N SER A 252 10.59 14.75 17.76
CA SER A 252 11.11 13.50 18.33
C SER A 252 12.09 13.70 19.50
N GLY A 253 12.71 14.89 19.61
CA GLY A 253 13.62 15.24 20.70
C GLY A 253 15.01 14.61 20.60
N LYS A 254 15.32 13.92 19.51
CA LYS A 254 16.67 13.38 19.27
C LYS A 254 17.67 14.50 19.01
N GLU A 255 18.87 14.36 19.58
CA GLU A 255 19.94 15.39 19.53
C GLU A 255 20.29 15.79 18.09
N GLU A 256 20.32 14.82 17.18
CA GLU A 256 20.65 15.01 15.75
C GLU A 256 19.67 15.94 15.00
N TYR A 257 18.49 16.22 15.54
CA TYR A 257 17.48 17.08 14.91
C TYR A 257 17.31 18.44 15.58
N ARG A 258 18.04 18.73 16.66
CA ARG A 258 17.93 20.01 17.38
C ARG A 258 18.23 21.22 16.49
N GLN A 259 19.21 21.09 15.59
CA GLN A 259 19.58 22.18 14.69
C GLN A 259 18.60 22.45 13.52
N LEU A 260 17.55 21.63 13.36
CA LEU A 260 16.61 21.79 12.24
C LEU A 260 15.78 23.07 12.36
N PHE A 261 15.36 23.42 13.57
CA PHE A 261 14.55 24.61 13.80
C PHE A 261 15.43 25.85 13.99
N LYS A 262 15.16 26.90 13.21
CA LYS A 262 15.91 28.18 13.22
C LYS A 262 15.01 29.40 13.47
N GLY A 263 13.85 29.21 14.09
CA GLY A 263 12.91 30.30 14.38
C GLY A 263 11.97 30.66 13.23
N SER A 264 11.76 29.77 12.26
CA SER A 264 10.80 29.98 11.17
C SER A 264 9.98 28.72 10.93
N TYR A 265 8.66 28.87 10.79
CA TYR A 265 7.71 27.78 10.59
C TYR A 265 6.58 28.27 9.69
N LEU A 266 6.31 27.56 8.59
CA LEU A 266 5.15 27.76 7.70
C LEU A 266 4.82 29.24 7.39
N LEU A 267 5.82 30.03 6.99
CA LEU A 267 5.76 31.51 6.91
C LEU A 267 4.60 32.08 6.08
N ASN A 268 4.04 31.30 5.14
CA ASN A 268 2.96 31.74 4.26
C ASN A 268 1.57 31.55 4.84
N TYR A 269 1.44 30.99 6.05
CA TYR A 269 0.16 30.62 6.64
C TYR A 269 -0.01 31.27 8.02
N SER A 270 -0.90 32.26 8.13
CA SER A 270 -1.20 33.02 9.36
C SER A 270 -1.54 32.12 10.55
N TRP A 271 -2.35 31.09 10.32
CA TRP A 271 -2.74 30.15 11.38
C TRP A 271 -1.59 29.35 11.98
N SER A 272 -0.40 29.35 11.36
CA SER A 272 0.77 28.64 11.86
C SER A 272 1.47 29.35 13.02
N GLU A 273 1.18 30.63 13.27
CA GLU A 273 1.78 31.44 14.34
C GLU A 273 1.57 30.82 15.72
N MET A 274 0.41 30.19 15.96
CA MET A 274 0.13 29.48 17.21
C MET A 274 1.10 28.32 17.45
N THR A 275 1.37 27.53 16.40
CA THR A 275 2.34 26.42 16.49
C THR A 275 3.77 26.95 16.56
N LEU A 276 4.09 28.04 15.87
CA LEU A 276 5.41 28.68 15.94
C LEU A 276 5.74 29.12 17.37
N SER A 277 4.81 29.79 18.06
CA SER A 277 5.00 30.19 19.47
C SER A 277 5.33 29.00 20.37
N GLN A 278 4.63 27.88 20.21
CA GLN A 278 4.92 26.65 20.96
C GLN A 278 6.30 26.06 20.64
N LEU A 279 6.75 26.15 19.39
CA LEU A 279 8.07 25.67 18.98
C LEU A 279 9.20 26.54 19.54
N MET A 280 8.96 27.84 19.76
CA MET A 280 9.93 28.76 20.35
C MET A 280 10.10 28.59 21.87
N GLU A 281 9.10 28.02 22.54
CA GLU A 281 9.12 27.77 23.99
C GLU A 281 9.82 26.44 24.37
N LYS A 282 10.16 25.60 23.39
CA LYS A 282 10.75 24.27 23.58
C LYS A 282 12.27 24.30 23.59
#